data_AF-A0A918WGN2-F1
#
_entry.id   AF-A0A918WGN2-F1
#
_cell.length_a   1.000
_cell.length_b   1.000
_cell.length_c   1.000
_cell.angle_alpha   90.00
_cell.angle_beta   90.00
_cell.angle_gamma   90.00
#
_symmetry.space_group_name_H-M   'P 1'
#
loop_
_entity.id
_entity.type
_entity.pdbx_description
1 polymer ?
#
loop_
_entity_poly.entity_id
_entity_poly.type
_entity_poly.pdbx_seq_one_letter_code
_entity_poly.pdbx_strand_id
1 'polypeptide(L)'
;MIALPPNAPFTPEQIGWLNGYLAARMQVQQAPGTSQALPAQSAPAPAGKAVHILWGSQTGTSEGLAKKTSKTLSAAGHQTTVTDMADSDAQKLVEAEYLLVITSTYGDGEPPDNAAELHELLHADDAPSFANTNFAVLGLGDSEYPDFNQCAKEFDAVLEKLGGQRLCPRVDCDVDYDDPFDQWLAQVSESLAKPAEAAAA
;
A
#
# COMPACT_ATOMS: atom_id res chain seq x y z
N MET A 1 -24.22 -7.82 38.06
CA MET A 1 -23.63 -8.31 36.82
C MET A 1 -24.69 -8.11 35.74
N ILE A 2 -24.57 -7.05 34.94
CA ILE A 2 -25.51 -6.79 33.83
C ILE A 2 -24.83 -7.36 32.58
N ALA A 3 -25.30 -8.51 32.13
CA ALA A 3 -24.93 -9.09 30.85
C ALA A 3 -26.13 -8.91 29.90
N LEU A 4 -25.84 -8.63 28.63
CA LEU A 4 -26.89 -8.61 27.60
C LEU A 4 -27.54 -9.99 27.48
N PRO A 5 -28.86 -10.06 27.23
CA PRO A 5 -29.55 -11.34 27.05
C PRO A 5 -29.00 -12.08 25.83
N PRO A 6 -28.94 -13.41 25.85
CA PRO A 6 -28.33 -14.22 24.80
C PRO A 6 -29.04 -14.15 23.42
N ASN A 7 -30.19 -13.49 23.34
CA ASN A 7 -30.95 -13.25 22.10
C ASN A 7 -30.72 -11.85 21.50
N ALA A 8 -29.66 -11.15 21.88
CA ALA A 8 -29.32 -9.89 21.24
C ALA A 8 -28.87 -10.14 19.78
N PRO A 9 -29.30 -9.34 18.78
CA PRO A 9 -28.98 -9.56 17.36
C PRO A 9 -27.54 -9.12 17.02
N PHE A 10 -26.57 -9.62 17.77
CA PHE A 10 -25.15 -9.29 17.67
C PHE A 10 -24.32 -10.57 17.68
N THR A 11 -23.17 -10.54 17.00
CA THR A 11 -22.25 -11.68 16.99
C THR A 11 -21.61 -11.88 18.38
N PRO A 12 -21.10 -13.08 18.71
CA PRO A 12 -20.46 -13.34 19.99
C PRO A 12 -19.30 -12.37 20.31
N GLU A 13 -18.57 -11.96 19.27
CA GLU A 13 -17.47 -11.01 19.36
C GLU A 13 -17.98 -9.58 19.67
N GLN A 14 -19.10 -9.17 19.05
CA GLN A 14 -19.73 -7.88 19.34
C GLN A 14 -20.29 -7.82 20.77
N ILE A 15 -20.82 -8.93 21.27
CA ILE A 15 -21.30 -9.04 22.65
C ILE A 15 -20.13 -8.94 23.64
N GLY A 16 -19.00 -9.59 23.33
CA GLY A 16 -17.77 -9.50 24.11
C GLY A 16 -17.24 -8.07 24.21
N TRP A 17 -17.16 -7.37 23.06
CA TRP A 17 -16.76 -5.97 23.00
C TRP A 17 -17.69 -5.06 23.81
N LEU A 18 -19.01 -5.22 23.64
CA LEU A 18 -19.99 -4.35 24.30
C LEU A 18 -20.01 -4.54 25.82
N ASN A 19 -19.84 -5.78 26.29
CA ASN A 19 -19.68 -6.07 27.72
C ASN A 19 -18.42 -5.43 28.29
N GLY A 20 -17.29 -5.48 27.57
CA GLY A 20 -16.04 -4.81 27.97
C GLY A 20 -16.16 -3.29 28.02
N TYR A 21 -16.79 -2.69 27.00
CA TYR A 21 -17.03 -1.25 26.92
C TYR A 21 -17.94 -0.73 28.06
N LEU A 22 -19.03 -1.45 28.34
CA LEU A 22 -19.95 -1.11 29.44
C LEU A 22 -19.26 -1.25 30.81
N ALA A 23 -18.43 -2.28 31.00
CA ALA A 23 -17.65 -2.46 32.23
C ALA A 23 -16.62 -1.34 32.43
N ALA A 24 -15.93 -0.93 31.37
CA ALA A 24 -14.94 0.15 31.41
C ALA A 24 -15.58 1.51 31.75
N ARG A 25 -16.75 1.81 31.18
CA ARG A 25 -17.44 3.09 31.42
C ARG A 25 -18.01 3.21 32.84
N MET A 26 -18.28 2.10 33.52
CA MET A 26 -18.72 2.11 34.92
C MET A 26 -17.57 2.24 35.92
N GLN A 27 -16.34 1.86 35.55
CA GLN A 27 -15.16 2.08 36.40
C GLN A 27 -14.76 3.57 36.52
N VAL A 28 -15.19 4.41 35.58
CA VAL A 28 -14.93 5.86 35.61
C VAL A 28 -15.76 6.58 36.69
N GLN A 29 -16.76 5.92 37.29
CA GLN A 29 -17.69 6.58 38.24
C GLN A 29 -17.52 6.19 39.72
N GLN A 30 -16.54 5.34 40.09
CA GLN A 30 -16.32 4.99 41.49
C GLN A 30 -14.87 5.17 41.96
N ALA A 31 -14.71 6.21 42.78
CA ALA A 31 -13.68 6.45 43.81
C ALA A 31 -12.53 7.44 43.50
N PRO A 32 -12.19 8.34 44.46
CA PRO A 32 -11.20 9.40 44.29
C PRO A 32 -9.79 8.96 44.71
N GLY A 33 -8.78 9.51 44.03
CA GLY A 33 -7.41 9.63 44.57
C GLY A 33 -6.58 8.36 44.55
N THR A 34 -5.96 8.08 43.41
CA THR A 34 -4.55 7.60 43.29
C THR A 34 -4.26 7.49 41.80
N SER A 35 -3.52 8.46 41.26
CA SER A 35 -2.99 8.38 39.89
C SER A 35 -1.91 7.30 39.84
N GLN A 36 -2.31 6.06 39.62
CA GLN A 36 -1.45 5.06 39.00
C GLN A 36 -1.92 4.90 37.56
N ALA A 37 -1.18 5.53 36.65
CA ALA A 37 -1.35 5.33 35.23
C ALA A 37 -1.01 3.86 34.92
N LEU A 38 -2.06 3.05 34.72
CA LEU A 38 -1.92 1.75 34.09
C LEU A 38 -1.40 1.97 32.65
N PRO A 39 -0.50 1.12 32.13
CA PRO A 39 -0.09 1.19 30.74
C PRO A 39 -1.34 1.02 29.86
N ALA A 40 -1.58 2.00 29.00
CA ALA A 40 -2.59 1.91 27.96
C ALA A 40 -2.24 0.72 27.07
N GLN A 41 -2.92 -0.40 27.27
CA GLN A 41 -2.96 -1.47 26.29
C GLN A 41 -3.80 -0.95 25.13
N SER A 42 -3.12 -0.34 24.16
CA SER A 42 -3.62 -0.08 22.83
C SER A 42 -4.25 -1.38 22.33
N ALA A 43 -5.56 -1.36 22.05
CA ALA A 43 -6.16 -2.42 21.26
C ALA A 43 -5.35 -2.55 19.96
N PRO A 44 -4.97 -3.76 19.51
CA PRO A 44 -4.37 -3.90 18.20
C PRO A 44 -5.40 -3.39 17.19
N ALA A 45 -5.07 -2.29 16.50
CA ALA A 45 -5.75 -1.97 15.25
C ALA A 45 -5.71 -3.22 14.36
N PRO A 46 -6.74 -3.50 13.54
CA PRO A 46 -6.64 -4.58 12.57
C PRO A 46 -5.32 -4.38 11.81
N ALA A 47 -4.41 -5.37 11.93
CA ALA A 47 -3.01 -5.25 11.57
C ALA A 47 -2.85 -5.31 10.04
N GLY A 48 -3.33 -4.27 9.36
CA GLY A 48 -3.11 -4.08 7.93
C GLY A 48 -1.69 -3.60 7.68
N LYS A 49 -1.04 -4.23 6.68
CA LYS A 49 0.25 -3.79 6.13
C LYS A 49 0.19 -2.31 5.70
N ALA A 50 1.28 -1.57 5.92
CA ALA A 50 1.44 -0.21 5.41
C ALA A 50 1.93 -0.27 3.95
N VAL A 51 1.15 0.30 3.03
CA VAL A 51 1.40 0.24 1.58
C VAL A 51 1.54 1.65 1.04
N HIS A 52 2.71 1.96 0.49
CA HIS A 52 2.98 3.21 -0.19
C HIS A 52 2.69 3.06 -1.68
N ILE A 53 1.93 3.97 -2.28
CA ILE A 53 1.49 3.92 -3.67
C ILE A 53 1.96 5.19 -4.37
N LEU A 54 2.90 5.03 -5.29
CA LEU A 54 3.43 6.09 -6.14
C LEU A 54 2.73 6.12 -7.47
N TRP A 55 2.51 7.32 -8.00
CA TRP A 55 1.95 7.48 -9.33
C TRP A 55 2.71 8.49 -10.19
N GLY A 56 2.93 8.11 -11.45
CA GLY A 56 3.48 8.94 -12.52
C GLY A 56 2.46 9.10 -13.64
N SER A 57 2.09 10.33 -14.02
CA SER A 57 1.00 10.57 -14.99
C SER A 57 1.07 11.96 -15.62
N GLN A 58 0.80 12.10 -16.92
CA GLN A 58 0.53 13.44 -17.51
C GLN A 58 -0.96 13.75 -17.64
N THR A 59 -1.81 12.75 -17.87
CA THR A 59 -3.26 12.95 -18.12
C THR A 59 -4.15 12.59 -16.92
N GLY A 60 -3.58 12.10 -15.83
CA GLY A 60 -4.30 11.72 -14.60
C GLY A 60 -4.82 10.27 -14.58
N THR A 61 -4.59 9.46 -15.61
CA THR A 61 -5.05 8.05 -15.61
C THR A 61 -4.38 7.23 -14.50
N SER A 62 -3.06 7.27 -14.40
CA SER A 62 -2.30 6.56 -13.36
C SER A 62 -2.68 7.03 -11.95
N GLU A 63 -2.92 8.34 -11.77
CA GLU A 63 -3.41 8.92 -10.52
C GLU A 63 -4.78 8.34 -10.12
N GLY A 64 -5.71 8.25 -11.08
CA GLY A 64 -7.02 7.65 -10.88
C GLY A 64 -6.93 6.18 -10.44
N LEU A 65 -6.06 5.41 -11.09
CA LEU A 65 -5.82 4.00 -10.75
C LEU A 65 -5.13 3.84 -9.38
N ALA A 66 -4.21 4.73 -9.02
CA ALA A 66 -3.59 4.77 -7.69
C ALA A 66 -4.62 5.03 -6.58
N LYS A 67 -5.54 5.98 -6.80
CA LYS A 67 -6.66 6.23 -5.88
C LYS A 67 -7.61 5.04 -5.79
N LYS A 68 -7.93 4.38 -6.91
CA LYS A 68 -8.75 3.16 -6.94
C LYS A 68 -8.07 2.03 -6.14
N THR A 69 -6.77 1.83 -6.35
CA THR A 69 -5.93 0.86 -5.61
C THR A 69 -5.94 1.14 -4.11
N SER A 70 -5.68 2.38 -3.71
CA SER A 70 -5.72 2.81 -2.31
C SER A 70 -7.06 2.52 -1.65
N LYS A 71 -8.17 2.84 -2.33
CA LYS A 71 -9.53 2.60 -1.82
C LYS A 71 -9.80 1.11 -1.61
N THR A 72 -9.40 0.26 -2.57
CA THR A 72 -9.59 -1.19 -2.48
C THR A 72 -8.76 -1.79 -1.35
N LEU A 73 -7.47 -1.44 -1.26
CA LEU A 73 -6.59 -1.96 -0.21
C LEU A 73 -6.97 -1.44 1.19
N SER A 74 -7.41 -0.18 1.29
CA SER A 74 -7.96 0.37 2.54
C SER A 74 -9.25 -0.34 2.96
N ALA A 75 -10.12 -0.69 2.01
CA ALA A 75 -11.32 -1.47 2.30
C ALA A 75 -11.00 -2.91 2.76
N ALA A 76 -9.86 -3.45 2.34
CA ALA A 76 -9.32 -4.73 2.84
C ALA A 76 -8.59 -4.60 4.19
N GLY A 77 -8.49 -3.38 4.76
CA GLY A 77 -7.93 -3.12 6.08
C GLY A 77 -6.45 -2.71 6.09
N HIS A 78 -5.82 -2.51 4.91
CA HIS A 78 -4.44 -2.02 4.81
C HIS A 78 -4.35 -0.51 5.02
N GLN A 79 -3.20 -0.03 5.50
CA GLN A 79 -2.93 1.39 5.62
C GLN A 79 -2.26 1.87 4.34
N THR A 80 -2.96 2.63 3.50
CA THR A 80 -2.40 3.09 2.22
C THR A 80 -2.04 4.56 2.24
N THR A 81 -0.90 4.91 1.65
CA THR A 81 -0.52 6.28 1.35
C THR A 81 -0.36 6.42 -0.16
N VAL A 82 -1.00 7.43 -0.75
CA VAL A 82 -0.87 7.74 -2.19
C VAL A 82 -0.06 9.01 -2.32
N THR A 83 1.00 8.97 -3.10
CA THR A 83 1.95 10.08 -3.25
C THR A 83 2.29 10.28 -4.72
N ASP A 84 2.27 11.55 -5.15
CA ASP A 84 2.81 11.95 -6.44
C ASP A 84 4.31 11.68 -6.46
N MET A 85 4.84 11.10 -7.52
CA MET A 85 6.28 10.87 -7.63
C MET A 85 7.09 12.16 -7.51
N ALA A 86 6.54 13.32 -7.89
CA ALA A 86 7.22 14.61 -7.77
C ALA A 86 7.38 15.08 -6.31
N ASP A 87 6.50 14.60 -5.42
CA ASP A 87 6.55 14.87 -3.98
C ASP A 87 7.23 13.74 -3.19
N SER A 88 7.72 12.71 -3.89
CA SER A 88 8.31 11.53 -3.26
C SER A 88 9.79 11.75 -2.94
N ASP A 89 10.18 11.36 -1.73
CA ASP A 89 11.57 11.40 -1.28
C ASP A 89 12.11 9.98 -1.25
N ALA A 90 13.08 9.68 -2.11
CA ALA A 90 13.67 8.35 -2.23
C ALA A 90 14.20 7.80 -0.90
N GLN A 91 14.67 8.67 0.01
CA GLN A 91 15.13 8.26 1.34
C GLN A 91 14.00 7.81 2.25
N LYS A 92 12.78 8.31 2.04
CA LYS A 92 11.58 7.84 2.76
C LYS A 92 10.98 6.60 2.12
N LEU A 93 11.15 6.43 0.81
CA LEU A 93 10.65 5.26 0.09
C LEU A 93 11.33 3.96 0.54
N VAL A 94 12.60 4.00 0.92
CA VAL A 94 13.29 2.81 1.46
C VAL A 94 12.79 2.36 2.84
N GLU A 95 12.08 3.23 3.56
CA GLU A 95 11.43 2.87 4.83
C GLU A 95 10.11 2.11 4.59
N ALA A 96 9.57 2.13 3.35
CA ALA A 96 8.34 1.43 3.02
C ALA A 96 8.58 -0.08 2.86
N GLU A 97 7.84 -0.89 3.62
CA GLU A 97 7.85 -2.35 3.50
C GLU A 97 7.14 -2.82 2.22
N TYR A 98 6.10 -2.08 1.78
CA TYR A 98 5.34 -2.35 0.56
C TYR A 98 5.23 -1.09 -0.29
N LEU A 99 5.73 -1.16 -1.52
CA LEU A 99 5.76 -0.06 -2.49
C LEU A 99 5.05 -0.46 -3.78
N LEU A 100 3.97 0.23 -4.15
CA LEU A 100 3.29 0.04 -5.43
C LEU A 100 3.63 1.22 -6.33
N VAL A 101 4.04 0.94 -7.56
CA VAL A 101 4.35 1.96 -8.56
C VAL A 101 3.34 1.84 -9.70
N ILE A 102 2.64 2.94 -9.99
CA ILE A 102 1.68 3.01 -11.09
C ILE A 102 2.06 4.17 -11.99
N THR A 103 2.65 3.88 -13.15
CA THR A 103 3.22 4.92 -14.01
C THR A 103 2.80 4.74 -15.45
N SER A 104 2.59 5.86 -16.16
CA SER A 104 2.44 5.84 -17.60
C SER A 104 3.80 6.04 -18.29
N THR A 105 3.84 5.81 -19.60
CA THR A 105 5.02 6.08 -20.45
C THR A 105 4.67 7.18 -21.45
N TYR A 106 5.59 8.11 -21.71
CA TYR A 106 5.42 9.20 -22.67
C TYR A 106 6.52 9.24 -23.72
N GLY A 107 6.22 9.86 -24.86
CA GLY A 107 7.21 10.09 -25.93
C GLY A 107 7.85 8.80 -26.42
N ASP A 108 9.18 8.79 -26.42
CA ASP A 108 10.02 7.67 -26.87
C ASP A 108 10.41 6.75 -25.70
N GLY A 109 9.48 6.50 -24.77
CA GLY A 109 9.70 5.63 -23.61
C GLY A 109 10.01 6.36 -22.30
N GLU A 110 9.93 7.69 -22.30
CA GLU A 110 10.29 8.55 -21.19
C GLU A 110 9.29 8.45 -20.02
N PRO A 111 9.75 8.69 -18.77
CA PRO A 111 8.85 8.85 -17.65
C PRO A 111 7.98 10.11 -17.80
N PRO A 112 6.77 10.12 -17.21
CA PRO A 112 5.98 11.34 -17.04
C PRO A 112 6.78 12.43 -16.31
N ASP A 113 6.44 13.71 -16.54
CA ASP A 113 7.20 14.83 -15.95
C ASP A 113 7.28 14.74 -14.42
N ASN A 114 6.20 14.30 -13.78
CA ASN A 114 6.14 14.14 -12.34
C ASN A 114 6.93 12.93 -11.81
N ALA A 115 7.37 12.03 -12.69
CA ALA A 115 8.17 10.85 -12.34
C ALA A 115 9.66 10.99 -12.71
N ALA A 116 10.03 12.00 -13.49
CA ALA A 116 11.37 12.15 -14.07
C ALA A 116 12.47 12.24 -13.00
N GLU A 117 12.29 13.08 -11.97
CA GLU A 117 13.31 13.26 -10.93
C GLU A 117 13.54 11.97 -10.11
N LEU A 118 12.46 11.28 -9.72
CA LEU A 118 12.56 10.00 -9.03
C LEU A 118 13.24 8.94 -9.92
N HIS A 119 12.89 8.91 -11.21
CA HIS A 119 13.47 7.98 -12.16
C HIS A 119 14.99 8.16 -12.28
N GLU A 120 15.47 9.40 -12.41
CA GLU A 120 16.90 9.72 -12.44
C GLU A 120 17.60 9.32 -11.13
N LEU A 121 16.99 9.63 -9.98
CA LEU A 121 17.55 9.34 -8.66
C LEU A 121 17.71 7.84 -8.42
N LEU A 122 16.75 7.02 -8.82
CA LEU A 122 16.84 5.55 -8.70
C LEU A 122 17.89 4.94 -9.65
N HIS A 123 18.20 5.61 -10.76
CA HIS A 123 19.20 5.15 -11.73
C HIS A 123 20.62 5.66 -11.44
N ALA A 124 20.78 6.57 -10.48
CA ALA A 124 22.08 7.08 -10.05
C ALA A 124 22.93 6.01 -9.34
N ASP A 125 24.26 6.18 -9.35
CA ASP A 125 25.19 5.25 -8.71
C ASP A 125 25.05 5.24 -7.16
N ASP A 126 24.57 6.33 -6.57
CA ASP A 126 24.32 6.49 -5.13
C ASP A 126 22.85 6.27 -4.73
N ALA A 127 22.06 5.64 -5.61
CA ALA A 127 20.68 5.29 -5.34
C ALA A 127 20.55 4.44 -4.05
N PRO A 128 19.52 4.71 -3.23
CA PRO A 128 19.36 4.02 -1.96
C PRO A 128 18.91 2.56 -2.16
N SER A 129 19.27 1.68 -1.23
CA SER A 129 18.95 0.26 -1.30
C SER A 129 17.50 -0.03 -0.85
N PHE A 130 16.78 -0.82 -1.66
CA PHE A 130 15.41 -1.28 -1.42
C PHE A 130 15.34 -2.72 -0.90
N ALA A 131 16.42 -3.25 -0.33
CA ALA A 131 16.53 -4.64 0.16
C ALA A 131 15.40 -5.15 1.07
N ASN A 132 14.73 -4.25 1.80
CA ASN A 132 13.61 -4.59 2.70
C ASN A 132 12.24 -4.17 2.15
N THR A 133 12.18 -3.75 0.88
CA THR A 133 10.97 -3.26 0.24
C THR A 133 10.44 -4.32 -0.71
N ASN A 134 9.18 -4.70 -0.51
CA ASN A 134 8.43 -5.49 -1.45
C ASN A 134 7.70 -4.56 -2.41
N PHE A 135 7.80 -4.79 -3.72
CA PHE A 135 7.23 -3.88 -4.70
C PHE A 135 6.37 -4.57 -5.77
N ALA A 136 5.48 -3.80 -6.39
CA ALA A 136 4.78 -4.21 -7.61
C ALA A 136 4.62 -3.00 -8.52
N VAL A 137 4.74 -3.23 -9.83
CA VAL A 137 4.65 -2.18 -10.84
C VAL A 137 3.48 -2.45 -11.78
N LEU A 138 2.69 -1.40 -12.02
CA LEU A 138 1.70 -1.34 -13.09
C LEU A 138 2.11 -0.25 -14.07
N GLY A 139 2.28 -0.63 -15.33
CA GLY A 139 2.52 0.29 -16.42
C GLY A 139 1.25 0.62 -17.17
N LEU A 140 1.13 1.89 -17.61
CA LEU A 140 0.18 2.29 -18.64
C LEU A 140 0.94 2.75 -19.89
N GLY A 141 0.58 2.20 -21.03
CA GLY A 141 1.16 2.55 -22.32
C GLY A 141 0.20 2.24 -23.45
N ASP A 142 0.73 2.36 -24.67
CA ASP A 142 0.02 2.09 -25.90
C ASP A 142 0.95 1.29 -26.82
N SER A 143 0.52 0.10 -27.22
CA SER A 143 1.35 -0.81 -28.01
C SER A 143 1.57 -0.36 -29.45
N GLU A 144 0.90 0.71 -29.90
CA GLU A 144 1.18 1.38 -31.17
C GLU A 144 2.53 2.12 -31.15
N TYR A 145 3.10 2.38 -29.96
CA TYR A 145 4.41 3.02 -29.79
C TYR A 145 5.53 2.00 -29.61
N PRO A 146 6.73 2.25 -30.17
CA PRO A 146 7.87 1.32 -30.07
C PRO A 146 8.25 0.98 -28.62
N ASP A 147 8.26 2.00 -27.76
CA ASP A 147 8.70 1.91 -26.37
C ASP A 147 7.52 1.64 -25.42
N PHE A 148 6.70 0.66 -25.78
CA PHE A 148 5.51 0.25 -25.03
C PHE A 148 5.86 -0.03 -23.55
N ASN A 149 5.27 0.73 -22.62
CA ASN A 149 5.46 0.58 -21.17
C ASN A 149 6.93 0.68 -20.69
N GLN A 150 7.79 1.38 -21.44
CA GLN A 150 9.23 1.44 -21.14
C GLN A 150 9.53 1.99 -19.74
N CYS A 151 8.91 3.11 -19.35
CA CYS A 151 9.06 3.69 -18.01
C CYS A 151 8.73 2.68 -16.89
N ALA A 152 7.64 1.92 -17.02
CA ALA A 152 7.26 0.91 -16.04
C ALA A 152 8.26 -0.26 -15.98
N LYS A 153 8.81 -0.66 -17.12
CA LYS A 153 9.87 -1.68 -17.20
C LYS A 153 11.15 -1.22 -16.50
N GLU A 154 11.50 0.05 -16.65
CA GLU A 154 12.69 0.65 -16.02
C GLU A 154 12.53 0.73 -14.50
N PHE A 155 11.39 1.21 -14.01
CA PHE A 155 11.08 1.19 -12.57
C PHE A 155 11.12 -0.23 -11.99
N ASP A 156 10.54 -1.21 -12.69
CA ASP A 156 10.53 -2.60 -12.25
C ASP A 156 11.96 -3.19 -12.17
N ALA A 157 12.78 -2.93 -13.17
CA ALA A 157 14.16 -3.42 -13.23
C ALA A 157 15.07 -2.73 -12.20
N VAL A 158 14.94 -1.42 -12.03
CA VAL A 158 15.80 -0.66 -11.10
C VAL A 158 15.47 -1.00 -9.65
N LEU A 159 14.19 -1.17 -9.29
CA LEU A 159 13.80 -1.57 -7.93
C LEU A 159 14.33 -2.97 -7.57
N GLU A 160 14.29 -3.92 -8.50
CA GLU A 160 14.93 -5.23 -8.31
C GLU A 160 16.46 -5.11 -8.18
N LYS A 161 17.10 -4.30 -9.05
CA LYS A 161 18.56 -4.06 -9.00
C LYS A 161 19.00 -3.48 -7.66
N LEU A 162 18.16 -2.63 -7.05
CA LEU A 162 18.40 -2.03 -5.73
C LEU A 162 18.04 -2.97 -4.56
N GLY A 163 17.67 -4.21 -4.83
CA GLY A 163 17.42 -5.26 -3.83
C GLY A 163 15.95 -5.45 -3.45
N GLY A 164 15.03 -4.70 -4.07
CA GLY A 164 13.59 -4.88 -3.84
C GLY A 164 13.10 -6.26 -4.27
N GLN A 165 12.04 -6.73 -3.60
CA GLN A 165 11.42 -8.03 -3.89
C GLN A 165 10.08 -7.84 -4.59
N ARG A 166 9.88 -8.43 -5.77
CA ARG A 166 8.58 -8.36 -6.46
C ARG A 166 7.50 -9.13 -5.70
N LEU A 167 6.42 -8.45 -5.33
CA LEU A 167 5.20 -9.05 -4.79
C LEU A 167 4.47 -9.89 -5.84
N CYS A 168 4.36 -9.34 -7.04
CA CYS A 168 3.76 -9.98 -8.20
C CYS A 168 4.48 -9.50 -9.47
N PRO A 169 4.32 -10.21 -10.60
CA PRO A 169 4.85 -9.75 -11.88
C PRO A 169 4.32 -8.35 -12.24
N ARG A 170 5.18 -7.56 -12.88
CA ARG A 170 4.81 -6.34 -13.59
C ARG A 170 3.66 -6.62 -14.56
N VAL A 171 2.70 -5.71 -14.62
CA VAL A 171 1.65 -5.73 -15.64
C VAL A 171 1.78 -4.49 -16.51
N ASP A 172 1.91 -4.73 -17.83
CA ASP A 172 2.03 -3.70 -18.85
C ASP A 172 0.64 -3.51 -19.49
N CYS A 173 -0.10 -2.46 -19.11
CA CYS A 173 -1.41 -2.17 -19.66
C CYS A 173 -1.32 -1.45 -21.00
N ASP A 174 -2.19 -1.81 -21.92
CA ASP A 174 -2.47 -1.07 -23.15
C ASP A 174 -3.60 -0.04 -22.93
N VAL A 175 -4.11 0.58 -23.99
CA VAL A 175 -5.23 1.56 -23.94
C VAL A 175 -6.44 0.99 -23.19
N ASP A 176 -6.77 -0.29 -23.40
CA ASP A 176 -7.79 -1.02 -22.66
C ASP A 176 -7.24 -1.58 -21.33
N TYR A 177 -7.00 -0.70 -20.37
CA TYR A 177 -6.30 -1.04 -19.13
C TYR A 177 -7.18 -1.64 -18.02
N ASP A 178 -8.51 -1.64 -18.14
CA ASP A 178 -9.42 -2.00 -17.02
C ASP A 178 -9.23 -3.45 -16.54
N ASP A 179 -9.29 -4.43 -17.44
CA ASP A 179 -9.09 -5.85 -17.12
C ASP A 179 -7.68 -6.15 -16.58
N PRO A 180 -6.57 -5.73 -17.23
CA PRO A 180 -5.23 -5.98 -16.68
C PRO A 180 -4.99 -5.25 -15.36
N PHE A 181 -5.57 -4.05 -15.17
CA PHE A 181 -5.54 -3.35 -13.88
C PHE A 181 -6.23 -4.17 -12.78
N ASP A 182 -7.45 -4.67 -13.02
CA ASP A 182 -8.21 -5.42 -12.01
C ASP A 182 -7.51 -6.75 -11.68
N GLN A 183 -6.88 -7.40 -12.67
CA GLN A 183 -6.05 -8.60 -12.44
C GLN A 183 -4.81 -8.29 -11.59
N TRP A 184 -4.09 -7.21 -11.90
CA TRP A 184 -2.93 -6.78 -11.12
C TRP A 184 -3.33 -6.46 -9.68
N LEU A 185 -4.42 -5.72 -9.48
CA LEU A 185 -4.92 -5.36 -8.15
C LEU A 185 -5.30 -6.58 -7.33
N ALA A 186 -5.90 -7.60 -7.97
CA ALA A 186 -6.20 -8.87 -7.32
C ALA A 186 -4.92 -9.61 -6.87
N GLN A 187 -3.88 -9.65 -7.70
CA GLN A 187 -2.60 -10.27 -7.37
C GLN A 187 -1.88 -9.54 -6.22
N VAL A 188 -1.88 -8.21 -6.24
CA VAL A 188 -1.34 -7.39 -5.15
C VAL A 188 -2.09 -7.69 -3.84
N SER A 189 -3.41 -7.71 -3.89
CA SER A 189 -4.25 -7.98 -2.71
C SER A 189 -4.00 -9.38 -2.14
N GLU A 190 -3.88 -10.40 -3.00
CA GLU A 190 -3.54 -11.76 -2.58
C GLU A 190 -2.15 -11.84 -1.95
N SER A 191 -1.17 -11.16 -2.53
CA SER A 191 0.22 -11.14 -2.03
C SER A 191 0.33 -10.42 -0.69
N LEU A 192 -0.46 -9.36 -0.50
CA LEU A 192 -0.55 -8.66 0.77
C LEU A 192 -1.28 -9.50 1.84
N ALA A 193 -2.25 -10.33 1.47
CA ALA A 193 -2.94 -11.22 2.39
C ALA A 193 -2.07 -12.41 2.86
N LYS A 194 -1.11 -12.85 2.05
CA LYS A 194 -0.13 -13.85 2.47
C LYS A 194 0.75 -13.28 3.59
N PRO A 195 0.97 -14.00 4.70
CA PRO A 195 1.99 -13.61 5.66
C PRO A 195 3.32 -13.52 4.89
N ALA A 196 4.10 -12.47 5.14
CA ALA A 196 5.43 -12.36 4.58
C ALA A 196 6.20 -13.61 5.03
N GLU A 197 6.34 -14.58 4.14
CA GLU A 197 7.18 -15.74 4.38
C GLU A 197 8.58 -15.16 4.44
N ALA A 198 9.10 -15.03 5.67
CA ALA A 198 10.43 -14.53 5.92
C ALA A 198 11.38 -15.30 5.02
N ALA A 199 11.90 -14.63 3.99
CA ALA A 199 12.90 -15.17 3.10
C ALA A 199 14.05 -15.67 3.97
N ALA A 200 14.10 -16.99 4.12
CA ALA A 200 15.03 -17.69 4.96
C ALA A 200 16.37 -17.82 4.24
N ALA A 201 17.41 -17.38 4.95
CA ALA A 201 18.83 -17.77 4.84
C ALA A 201 19.63 -17.25 3.63
#